data_AF-A0AAN6MXV2-F1
#
_entry.id   AF-A0AAN6MXV2-F1
#
_cell.length_a   1.000
_cell.length_b   1.000
_cell.length_c   1.000
_cell.angle_alpha   90.00
_cell.angle_beta   90.00
_cell.angle_gamma   90.00
#
_symmetry.space_group_name_H-M   'P 1'
#
loop_
_entity.id
_entity.type
_entity.pdbx_description
1 polymer ?
#
loop_
_entity_poly.entity_id
_entity_poly.type
_entity_poly.pdbx_seq_one_letter_code
_entity_poly.pdbx_strand_id
1 'polypeptide(L)'
;STYTEFRSDVMVPAIGADARTPGDIPEQVIEYAAKGILALIESTRAFHNVEDKRFIITNVFGTAHAQWGNLPTLAAAFKDPILSAYIDENTLKELFSRTIAFFKLIAQPTSALAIDMRILEGLERELWNRSVDMMDI
;
A
#
# COMPACT_ATOMS: atom_id res chain seq x y z
N SER A 1 -0.66 -31.93 -8.77
CA SER A 1 -2.08 -31.57 -8.59
C SER A 1 -2.18 -30.08 -8.76
N THR A 2 -2.80 -29.64 -9.85
CA THR A 2 -2.81 -28.26 -10.33
C THR A 2 -4.03 -27.56 -9.74
N TYR A 3 -3.83 -26.64 -8.80
CA TYR A 3 -4.92 -25.81 -8.28
C TYR A 3 -5.10 -24.61 -9.21
N THR A 4 -5.99 -24.75 -10.18
CA THR A 4 -6.49 -23.63 -10.98
C THR A 4 -7.89 -23.32 -10.48
N GLU A 5 -7.98 -22.59 -9.37
CA GLU A 5 -9.27 -22.13 -8.82
C GLU A 5 -9.68 -20.81 -9.49
N PHE A 6 -9.69 -20.79 -10.83
CA PHE A 6 -10.30 -19.70 -11.59
C PHE A 6 -11.67 -20.19 -12.05
N ARG A 7 -12.73 -19.63 -11.46
CA ARG A 7 -14.10 -19.90 -11.88
C ARG A 7 -14.25 -19.49 -13.35
N SER A 8 -14.58 -20.44 -14.21
CA SER A 8 -14.79 -20.27 -15.66
C SER A 8 -15.84 -19.24 -16.03
N ASP A 9 -16.68 -18.85 -15.07
CA ASP A 9 -17.87 -18.03 -15.28
C ASP A 9 -17.60 -16.54 -14.97
N VAL A 10 -16.37 -16.21 -14.52
CA VAL A 10 -15.95 -14.83 -14.26
C VAL A 10 -15.07 -14.37 -15.41
N MET A 11 -15.65 -13.58 -16.32
CA MET A 11 -14.89 -12.93 -17.37
C MET A 11 -14.02 -11.82 -16.74
N VAL A 12 -12.72 -12.05 -16.62
CA VAL A 12 -11.77 -11.05 -16.13
C VAL A 12 -11.41 -10.12 -17.29
N PRO A 13 -11.65 -8.80 -17.19
CA PRO A 13 -11.22 -7.87 -18.20
C PRO A 13 -9.69 -7.85 -18.27
N ALA A 14 -9.14 -8.12 -19.45
CA ALA A 14 -7.71 -8.18 -19.69
C ALA A 14 -7.20 -6.86 -20.26
N ILE A 15 -6.05 -6.39 -19.78
CA ILE A 15 -5.31 -5.32 -20.44
C ILE A 15 -4.63 -5.96 -21.67
N GLY A 16 -4.96 -5.46 -22.87
CA GLY A 16 -4.34 -5.91 -24.11
C GLY A 16 -2.83 -5.71 -24.08
N ALA A 17 -2.07 -6.64 -24.68
CA ALA A 17 -0.59 -6.54 -24.73
C ALA A 17 -0.09 -5.31 -25.50
N ASP A 18 -0.98 -4.67 -26.25
CA ASP A 18 -0.82 -3.46 -27.05
C ASP A 18 -1.28 -2.18 -26.33
N ALA A 19 -1.79 -2.24 -25.09
CA ALA A 19 -2.14 -1.05 -24.33
C ALA A 19 -0.93 -0.13 -24.14
N ARG A 20 -1.02 1.11 -24.62
CA ARG A 20 0.06 2.12 -24.56
C ARG A 20 -0.35 3.38 -23.80
N THR A 21 -1.65 3.58 -23.60
CA THR A 21 -2.21 4.80 -23.03
C THR A 21 -3.24 4.47 -21.94
N PRO A 22 -3.52 5.42 -21.02
CA PRO A 22 -4.58 5.27 -20.02
C PRO A 22 -5.95 4.90 -20.61
N GLY A 23 -6.26 5.36 -21.83
CA GLY A 23 -7.52 5.07 -22.53
C GLY A 23 -7.63 3.64 -23.05
N ASP A 24 -6.53 2.88 -23.10
CA ASP A 24 -6.50 1.48 -23.51
C ASP A 24 -6.81 0.52 -22.34
N ILE A 25 -6.91 1.06 -21.12
CA ILE A 25 -7.23 0.29 -19.93
C ILE A 25 -8.76 0.19 -19.82
N PRO A 26 -9.35 -1.02 -19.79
CA PRO A 26 -10.78 -1.17 -19.61
C PRO A 26 -11.24 -0.53 -18.30
N GLU A 27 -12.36 0.20 -18.33
CA GLU A 27 -12.90 0.90 -17.16
C GLU A 27 -13.10 -0.03 -15.94
N GLN A 28 -13.52 -1.28 -16.18
CA GLN A 28 -13.67 -2.29 -15.13
C GLN A 28 -12.35 -2.61 -14.42
N VAL A 29 -11.21 -2.57 -15.12
CA VAL A 29 -9.89 -2.79 -14.50
C VAL A 29 -9.56 -1.62 -13.56
N ILE A 30 -9.86 -0.39 -13.97
CA ILE A 30 -9.69 0.80 -13.13
C ILE A 30 -10.61 0.71 -11.91
N GLU A 31 -11.87 0.31 -12.09
CA GLU A 31 -12.82 0.12 -11.00
C GLU A 31 -12.33 -0.92 -9.98
N TYR A 32 -11.78 -2.05 -10.44
CA TYR A 32 -11.21 -3.06 -9.56
C TYR A 32 -9.96 -2.58 -8.84
N ALA A 33 -9.09 -1.82 -9.52
CA ALA A 33 -7.92 -1.21 -8.91
C ALA A 33 -8.34 -0.22 -7.81
N ALA A 34 -9.34 0.62 -8.06
CA ALA A 34 -9.88 1.56 -7.07
C ALA A 34 -10.46 0.84 -5.84
N LYS A 35 -11.21 -0.26 -6.03
CA LYS A 35 -11.70 -1.11 -4.93
C LYS A 35 -10.56 -1.74 -4.15
N GLY A 36 -9.51 -2.20 -4.85
CA GLY A 36 -8.30 -2.72 -4.23
C GLY A 36 -7.61 -1.69 -3.36
N ILE A 37 -7.37 -0.48 -3.88
CA ILE A 37 -6.80 0.66 -3.14
C ILE A 37 -7.62 0.94 -1.87
N LEU A 38 -8.94 1.03 -1.99
CA LEU A 38 -9.81 1.25 -0.84
C LEU A 38 -9.67 0.13 0.21
N ALA A 39 -9.60 -1.13 -0.23
CA ALA A 39 -9.39 -2.26 0.68
C ALA A 39 -8.02 -2.20 1.40
N LEU A 40 -6.97 -1.76 0.72
CA LEU A 40 -5.65 -1.56 1.33
C LEU A 40 -5.70 -0.43 2.38
N ILE A 41 -6.35 0.69 2.08
CA ILE A 41 -6.52 1.81 3.02
C ILE A 41 -7.27 1.34 4.26
N GLU A 42 -8.43 0.72 4.09
CA GLU A 42 -9.30 0.34 5.20
C GLU A 42 -8.70 -0.80 6.05
N SER A 43 -8.01 -1.77 5.44
CA SER A 43 -7.31 -2.82 6.20
C SER A 43 -6.17 -2.24 7.05
N THR A 44 -5.45 -1.24 6.53
CA THR A 44 -4.38 -0.56 7.25
C THR A 44 -4.93 0.31 8.39
N ARG A 45 -6.02 1.06 8.16
CA ARG A 45 -6.70 1.83 9.22
C ARG A 45 -7.24 0.95 10.34
N ALA A 46 -7.89 -0.15 9.97
CA ALA A 46 -8.45 -1.10 10.92
C ALA A 46 -7.37 -1.66 11.85
N PHE A 47 -6.17 -1.90 11.32
CA PHE A 47 -5.02 -2.33 12.12
C PHE A 47 -4.57 -1.30 13.15
N HIS A 48 -4.56 -0.01 12.80
CA HIS A 48 -4.17 1.03 13.75
C HIS A 48 -5.16 1.23 14.88
N ASN A 49 -6.44 0.94 14.66
CA ASN A 49 -7.50 1.07 15.68
C ASN A 49 -7.52 -0.08 16.71
N VAL A 50 -6.52 -0.98 16.72
CA VAL A 50 -6.40 -2.12 17.66
C VAL A 50 -5.60 -1.74 18.91
N GLU A 51 -5.71 -0.50 19.40
CA GLU A 51 -4.77 0.13 20.35
C GLU A 51 -4.66 -0.54 21.74
N ASP A 52 -5.52 -1.51 22.10
CA ASP A 52 -5.61 -2.03 23.49
C ASP A 52 -5.47 -3.55 23.68
N LYS A 53 -5.21 -4.33 22.62
CA LYS A 53 -5.11 -5.79 22.76
C LYS A 53 -3.65 -6.23 22.83
N ARG A 54 -3.26 -6.75 24.00
CA ARG A 54 -1.98 -7.43 24.29
C ARG A 54 -1.55 -8.25 23.07
N PHE A 55 -0.63 -7.69 22.28
CA PHE A 55 -0.19 -8.30 21.04
C PHE A 55 0.48 -9.63 21.36
N ILE A 56 -0.16 -10.75 20.99
CA ILE A 56 0.48 -12.06 21.13
C ILE A 56 1.65 -12.08 20.14
N ILE A 57 2.86 -12.14 20.70
CA ILE A 57 4.16 -11.90 20.07
C ILE A 57 4.34 -12.69 18.76
N THR A 58 3.66 -13.83 18.57
CA THR A 58 3.78 -14.61 17.33
C THR A 58 2.98 -14.06 16.14
N ASN A 59 1.79 -13.47 16.36
CA ASN A 59 0.95 -12.97 15.25
C ASN A 59 1.21 -11.50 14.91
N VAL A 60 1.82 -10.75 15.83
CA VAL A 60 2.06 -9.31 15.62
C VAL A 60 3.03 -9.05 14.47
N PHE A 61 4.07 -9.86 14.30
CA PHE A 61 5.03 -9.72 13.19
C PHE A 61 4.38 -10.00 11.83
N GLY A 62 3.64 -11.10 11.72
CA GLY A 62 2.94 -11.44 10.47
C GLY A 62 1.89 -10.41 10.09
N THR A 63 1.14 -9.92 11.08
CA THR A 63 0.13 -8.87 10.86
C THR A 63 0.78 -7.55 10.48
N ALA A 64 1.86 -7.15 11.17
CA ALA A 64 2.63 -5.94 10.88
C ALA A 64 3.20 -5.99 9.46
N HIS A 65 3.78 -7.13 9.05
CA HIS A 65 4.34 -7.29 7.71
C HIS A 65 3.28 -7.22 6.61
N ALA A 66 2.08 -7.75 6.85
CA ALA A 66 0.96 -7.59 5.91
C ALA A 66 0.57 -6.10 5.75
N GLN A 67 0.49 -5.35 6.84
CA GLN A 67 0.20 -3.91 6.76
C GLN A 67 1.33 -3.11 6.14
N TRP A 68 2.58 -3.52 6.40
CA TRP A 68 3.73 -2.93 5.72
C TRP A 68 3.59 -3.05 4.21
N GLY A 69 3.24 -4.23 3.67
CA GLY A 69 3.11 -4.44 2.22
C GLY A 69 2.07 -3.55 1.54
N ASN A 70 1.03 -3.13 2.27
CA ASN A 70 0.03 -2.21 1.75
C ASN A 70 0.63 -0.84 1.43
N LEU A 71 1.57 -0.34 2.24
CA LEU A 71 2.07 1.03 2.12
C LEU A 71 2.93 1.28 0.88
N PRO A 72 3.92 0.44 0.50
CA PRO A 72 4.61 0.56 -0.78
C PRO A 72 3.67 0.43 -1.97
N THR A 73 2.66 -0.45 -1.88
CA THR A 73 1.65 -0.61 -2.94
C THR A 73 0.83 0.67 -3.11
N LEU A 74 0.36 1.25 -2.02
CA LEU A 74 -0.34 2.53 -2.01
C LEU A 74 0.57 3.69 -2.47
N ALA A 75 1.85 3.68 -2.09
CA ALA A 75 2.83 4.68 -2.54
C ALA A 75 3.06 4.61 -4.06
N ALA A 76 3.14 3.40 -4.63
CA ALA A 76 3.25 3.21 -6.07
C ALA A 76 1.98 3.70 -6.78
N ALA A 77 0.80 3.34 -6.27
CA ALA A 77 -0.47 3.82 -6.80
C ALA A 77 -0.65 5.35 -6.68
N PHE A 78 -0.15 5.96 -5.61
CA PHE A 78 -0.19 7.42 -5.42
C PHE A 78 0.73 8.16 -6.38
N LYS A 79 1.83 7.54 -6.83
CA LYS A 79 2.72 8.08 -7.87
C LYS A 79 2.20 7.83 -9.28
N ASP A 80 1.23 6.94 -9.46
CA ASP A 80 0.69 6.60 -10.77
C ASP A 80 -0.27 7.69 -11.29
N PRO A 81 -0.14 8.15 -12.55
CA PRO A 81 -0.97 9.22 -13.10
C PRO A 81 -2.47 8.93 -13.14
N ILE A 82 -2.88 7.67 -13.14
CA ILE A 82 -4.28 7.24 -13.21
C ILE A 82 -4.79 6.95 -11.80
N LEU A 83 -4.03 6.17 -11.03
CA LEU A 83 -4.47 5.65 -9.74
C LEU A 83 -4.36 6.67 -8.59
N SER A 84 -3.52 7.70 -8.74
CA SER A 84 -3.34 8.75 -7.73
C SER A 84 -4.65 9.44 -7.33
N ALA A 85 -5.59 9.58 -8.27
CA ALA A 85 -6.90 10.19 -8.01
C ALA A 85 -7.76 9.43 -6.98
N TYR A 86 -7.44 8.16 -6.70
CA TYR A 86 -8.16 7.33 -5.73
C TYR A 86 -7.51 7.30 -4.33
N ILE A 87 -6.45 8.08 -4.13
CA ILE A 87 -5.70 8.11 -2.87
C ILE A 87 -5.57 9.57 -2.41
N ASP A 88 -6.24 9.88 -1.30
CA ASP A 88 -6.06 11.17 -0.63
C ASP A 88 -4.68 11.23 0.05
N GLU A 89 -3.94 12.33 -0.20
CA GLU A 89 -2.58 12.52 0.30
C GLU A 89 -2.52 12.49 1.84
N ASN A 90 -3.47 13.15 2.52
CA ASN A 90 -3.50 13.20 3.98
C ASN A 90 -3.77 11.83 4.59
N THR A 91 -4.67 11.07 3.98
CA THR A 91 -4.92 9.67 4.32
C THR A 91 -3.63 8.86 4.18
N LEU A 92 -2.90 8.99 3.07
CA LEU A 92 -1.65 8.25 2.89
C LEU A 92 -0.58 8.66 3.92
N LYS A 93 -0.43 9.95 4.23
CA LYS A 93 0.46 10.44 5.30
C LYS A 93 0.12 9.84 6.65
N GLU A 94 -1.17 9.83 7.00
CA GLU A 94 -1.64 9.25 8.26
C GLU A 94 -1.29 7.76 8.34
N LEU A 95 -1.54 7.01 7.26
CA LEU A 95 -1.28 5.58 7.20
C LEU A 95 0.22 5.26 7.38
N PHE A 96 1.10 6.02 6.72
CA PHE A 96 2.54 5.89 6.88
C PHE A 96 2.97 6.21 8.32
N SER A 97 2.58 7.38 8.82
CA SER A 97 2.96 7.86 10.15
C SER A 97 2.54 6.89 11.27
N ARG A 98 1.27 6.44 11.28
CA ARG A 98 0.78 5.49 12.30
C ARG A 98 1.46 4.13 12.21
N THR A 99 1.75 3.63 11.01
CA THR A 99 2.44 2.34 10.83
C THR A 99 3.89 2.42 11.27
N ILE A 100 4.61 3.48 10.90
CA ILE A 100 6.00 3.71 11.34
C ILE A 100 6.06 3.85 12.87
N ALA A 101 5.14 4.59 13.47
CA ALA A 101 5.04 4.72 14.92
C ALA A 101 4.81 3.37 15.61
N PHE A 102 3.93 2.54 15.05
CA PHE A 102 3.70 1.18 15.54
C PHE A 102 4.98 0.33 15.43
N PHE A 103 5.70 0.38 14.32
CA PHE A 103 6.93 -0.37 14.11
C PHE A 103 8.02 0.04 15.12
N LYS A 104 8.12 1.34 15.45
CA LYS A 104 9.04 1.85 16.48
C LYS A 104 8.80 1.24 17.86
N LEU A 105 7.56 0.84 18.17
CA LEU A 105 7.22 0.21 19.45
C LEU A 105 7.61 -1.27 19.51
N ILE A 106 7.50 -2.00 18.39
CA ILE A 106 7.61 -3.46 18.37
C ILE A 106 8.90 -4.00 17.72
N ALA A 107 9.57 -3.20 16.90
CA ALA A 107 10.74 -3.65 16.15
C ALA A 107 11.97 -3.74 17.07
N GLN A 108 12.61 -4.92 17.09
CA GLN A 108 13.94 -5.05 17.66
C GLN A 108 14.98 -4.55 16.64
N PRO A 109 16.10 -3.93 17.06
CA PRO A 109 17.05 -3.25 16.16
C PRO A 109 17.60 -4.07 14.99
N THR A 110 17.65 -5.40 15.12
CA THR A 110 18.17 -6.33 14.10
C THR A 110 17.08 -7.19 13.45
N SER A 111 15.80 -6.92 13.71
CA SER A 111 14.67 -7.67 13.16
C SER A 111 14.32 -7.26 11.73
N ALA A 112 13.62 -8.13 10.99
CA ALA A 112 13.07 -7.79 9.67
C ALA A 112 12.18 -6.54 9.72
N LEU A 113 11.39 -6.36 10.79
CA LEU A 113 10.57 -5.16 10.98
C LEU A 113 11.38 -3.87 11.08
N ALA A 114 12.61 -3.92 11.60
CA ALA A 114 13.47 -2.73 11.64
C ALA A 114 13.94 -2.33 10.23
N ILE A 115 14.12 -3.30 9.33
CA ILE A 115 14.43 -3.05 7.92
C ILE A 115 13.19 -2.50 7.22
N ASP A 116 12.05 -3.18 7.37
CA ASP A 116 10.75 -2.78 6.83
C ASP A 116 10.40 -1.33 7.23
N MET A 117 10.60 -0.97 8.50
CA MET A 117 10.40 0.39 9.02
C MET A 117 11.27 1.42 8.30
N ARG A 118 12.57 1.14 8.13
CA ARG A 118 13.50 2.07 7.45
C ARG A 118 13.12 2.29 5.99
N ILE A 119 12.58 1.25 5.33
CA ILE A 119 12.05 1.36 3.97
C ILE A 119 10.84 2.31 3.96
N LEU A 120 9.90 2.17 4.89
CA LEU A 120 8.75 3.08 4.99
C LEU A 120 9.18 4.52 5.26
N GLU A 121 10.10 4.75 6.19
CA GLU A 121 10.65 6.08 6.47
C GLU A 121 11.35 6.67 5.23
N GLY A 122 12.01 5.83 4.44
CA GLY A 122 12.61 6.22 3.16
C GLY A 122 11.57 6.66 2.13
N LEU A 123 10.53 5.85 1.94
CA LEU A 123 9.43 6.14 1.02
C LEU A 123 8.63 7.37 1.44
N GLU A 124 8.34 7.54 2.73
CA GLU A 124 7.67 8.73 3.27
C GLU A 124 8.45 10.00 2.91
N ARG A 125 9.77 10.02 3.17
CA ARG A 125 10.61 11.16 2.75
C ARG A 125 10.59 11.36 1.24
N GLU A 126 10.67 10.32 0.45
CA GLU A 126 10.68 10.42 -1.00
C GLU A 126 9.36 10.96 -1.58
N LEU A 127 8.22 10.63 -0.96
CA LEU A 127 6.90 11.09 -1.36
C LEU A 127 6.69 12.58 -1.06
N TRP A 128 7.15 13.05 0.10
CA TRP A 128 6.80 14.39 0.60
C TRP A 128 7.96 15.39 0.70
N ASN A 129 9.22 14.98 0.52
CA ASN A 129 10.36 15.91 0.48
C ASN A 129 10.83 16.27 -0.94
N ARG A 130 10.10 15.89 -2.00
CA ARG A 130 10.42 16.27 -3.40
C ARG A 130 10.13 17.75 -3.75
N SER A 131 9.63 18.55 -2.81
CA SER A 131 9.28 19.95 -3.04
C SER A 131 10.46 20.94 -2.98
N VAL A 132 11.71 20.49 -2.84
CA VAL A 132 12.88 21.39 -2.82
C VAL A 132 13.61 21.45 -4.19
N ASP A 133 13.42 20.48 -5.09
CA ASP A 133 14.19 20.40 -6.35
C ASP A 133 13.49 21.01 -7.59
N MET A 134 12.29 21.60 -7.45
CA MET A 134 11.52 22.19 -8.58
C MET A 134 11.26 23.69 -8.44
N MET A 135 12.00 24.37 -7.55
CA MET A 135 12.00 25.85 -7.42
C MET A 135 13.40 26.46 -7.63
N ASP A 136 14.29 25.76 -8.33
CA ASP A 136 15.60 26.27 -8.77
C ASP A 136 15.87 25.90 -10.24
N ILE A 137 15.03 26.36 -11.19
CA ILE A 137 15.39 26.53 -12.62
C ILE A 137 14.67 27.76 -13.18
#